data_AF-A0AAW5WFX2-F1
#
_entry.id   AF-A0AAW5WFX2-F1
#
_cell.length_a   1.000
_cell.length_b   1.000
_cell.length_c   1.000
_cell.angle_alpha   90.00
_cell.angle_beta   90.00
_cell.angle_gamma   90.00
#
_symmetry.space_group_name_H-M   'P 1'
#
loop_
_entity.id
_entity.type
_entity.pdbx_description
1 polymer ?
#
loop_
_entity_poly.entity_id
_entity_poly.type
_entity_poly.pdbx_seq_one_letter_code
_entity_poly.pdbx_strand_id
1 'polypeptide(L)' 'MQWKLINGWYCVTACGLMSWKFLDLQEGIEWAYITKEANEVADEIWGK' A
#
# COMPACT_ATOMS: atom_id res chain seq x y z
N MET A 1 -3.36 4.47 -5.02
CA MET A 1 -2.54 3.24 -5.00
C MET A 1 -3.02 2.33 -6.12
N GLN A 2 -2.14 1.91 -7.02
CA GLN A 2 -2.49 0.96 -8.08
C GLN A 2 -1.74 -0.35 -7.85
N TRP A 3 -2.50 -1.44 -7.77
CA TRP A 3 -1.98 -2.80 -7.64
C TRP A 3 -1.64 -3.35 -9.03
N LYS A 4 -0.45 -3.92 -9.16
CA LYS A 4 0.02 -4.60 -10.37
C LYS A 4 0.70 -5.90 -10.00
N LEU A 5 0.42 -6.94 -10.76
CA LEU A 5 1.09 -8.23 -10.62
C LEU A 5 2.26 -8.28 -11.60
N ILE A 6 3.49 -8.38 -11.11
CA ILE A 6 4.71 -8.37 -11.93
C ILE A 6 5.57 -9.57 -11.55
N ASN A 7 5.83 -10.47 -12.50
CA ASN A 7 6.63 -11.69 -12.30
C ASN A 7 6.20 -12.54 -11.09
N GLY A 8 4.89 -12.62 -10.82
CA GLY A 8 4.32 -13.38 -9.68
C GLY A 8 4.30 -12.63 -8.35
N TRP A 9 4.72 -11.36 -8.32
CA TRP A 9 4.71 -10.53 -7.11
C TRP A 9 3.62 -9.47 -7.17
N TYR A 10 2.97 -9.21 -6.04
CA TYR A 10 1.97 -8.17 -5.87
C TYR A 10 2.67 -6.85 -5.60
N CYS A 11 2.59 -5.92 -6.54
CA CYS A 11 3.33 -4.66 -6.50
C CYS A 11 2.35 -3.49 -6.36
N VAL A 12 2.62 -2.59 -5.44
CA VAL A 12 1.85 -1.36 -5.25
C VAL A 12 2.66 -0.18 -5.77
N THR A 13 2.00 0.61 -6.61
CA THR A 13 2.55 1.86 -7.15
C THR A 13 1.79 3.05 -6.59
N ALA A 14 2.54 4.04 -6.10
CA ALA A 14 2.04 5.37 -5.75
C ALA A 14 2.73 6.41 -6.62
N CYS A 15 1.95 7.27 -7.28
CA CYS A 15 2.46 8.34 -8.16
C CYS A 15 3.43 7.87 -9.26
N GLY A 16 3.22 6.66 -9.81
CA GLY A 16 4.05 6.13 -10.92
C GLY A 16 5.38 5.52 -10.50
N LEU A 17 5.77 5.62 -9.23
CA LEU A 17 6.92 4.92 -8.65
C LEU A 17 6.47 3.61 -7.99
N MET A 18 7.28 2.56 -8.13
CA MET A 18 7.05 1.28 -7.47
C MET A 18 7.38 1.45 -5.99
N SER A 19 6.36 1.44 -5.14
CA SER A 19 6.51 1.82 -3.75
C SER A 19 6.65 0.59 -2.84
N TRP A 20 5.91 -0.50 -3.13
CA TRP A 20 5.98 -1.74 -2.35
C TRP A 20 5.81 -2.99 -3.22
N LYS A 21 6.41 -4.10 -2.80
CA LYS A 21 6.40 -5.40 -3.47
C LYS A 21 6.18 -6.49 -2.43
N PHE A 22 5.18 -7.33 -2.65
CA PHE A 22 4.75 -8.40 -1.75
C PHE A 22 4.81 -9.76 -2.44
N LEU A 23 5.25 -10.76 -1.69
CA LEU A 23 5.39 -12.14 -2.15
C LEU A 23 4.02 -12.85 -2.13
N ASP A 24 3.24 -12.57 -1.10
CA ASP A 24 1.89 -13.10 -0.91
C ASP A 24 0.84 -11.98 -1.03
N LEU A 25 -0.36 -12.36 -1.50
CA LEU A 25 -1.51 -11.46 -1.58
C LEU A 25 -1.95 -11.03 -0.17
N GLN A 26 -1.95 -11.96 0.79
CA GLN A 26 -2.39 -11.69 2.16
C GLN A 26 -1.52 -10.61 2.82
N GLU A 27 -0.21 -10.72 2.65
CA GLU A 27 0.77 -9.76 3.17
C GLU A 27 0.55 -8.36 2.58
N GLY A 28 0.23 -8.30 1.28
CA GLY A 28 -0.14 -7.04 0.61
C GLY A 28 -1.43 -6.43 1.16
N ILE A 29 -2.47 -7.24 1.40
CA ILE A 29 -3.76 -6.77 1.93
C ILE A 29 -3.60 -6.24 3.36
N GLU A 30 -2.90 -6.95 4.23
CA GLU A 30 -2.63 -6.51 5.60
C GLU A 30 -1.87 -5.18 5.61
N TRP A 31 -0.81 -5.07 4.82
CA TRP A 31 -0.08 -3.81 4.67
C TRP A 31 -0.98 -2.67 4.18
N ALA A 32 -1.86 -2.93 3.21
CA ALA A 32 -2.77 -1.92 2.67
C ALA A 32 -3.74 -1.39 3.74
N TYR A 33 -4.23 -2.29 4.59
CA TYR A 33 -5.13 -1.97 5.69
C TYR A 33 -4.42 -1.13 6.75
N ILE A 34 -3.23 -1.56 7.18
CA ILE A 34 -2.41 -0.82 8.14
C ILE A 34 -2.06 0.56 7.60
N THR A 35 -1.73 0.65 6.31
CA THR A 35 -1.37 1.93 5.68
C THR A 35 -2.58 2.86 5.54
N LYS A 36 -3.79 2.32 5.33
CA LYS A 36 -5.02 3.10 5.34
C LYS A 36 -5.27 3.69 6.73
N GLU A 37 -5.26 2.86 7.76
CA GLU A 37 -5.45 3.27 9.16
C GLU A 37 -4.38 4.30 9.58
N ALA A 38 -3.12 4.06 9.25
CA ALA A 38 -2.04 5.00 9.55
C ALA A 38 -2.23 6.35 8.84
N ASN A 39 -2.77 6.37 7.61
CA ASN A 39 -3.09 7.61 6.92
C ASN A 39 -4.32 8.31 7.52
N GLU A 40 -5.36 7.58 7.91
CA GLU A 40 -6.55 8.16 8.57
C GLU A 40 -6.18 8.79 9.92
N VAL A 41 -5.37 8.10 10.72
CA VAL A 41 -4.84 8.64 11.99
C VAL A 41 -3.90 9.82 11.73
N ALA A 42 -3.04 9.75 10.70
CA ALA A 42 -2.18 10.87 10.35
C ALA A 42 -3.00 12.09 9.91
N ASP A 43 -4.09 11.90 9.18
CA ASP A 43 -5.00 12.98 8.75
C ASP A 43 -5.74 13.58 9.95
N GLU A 44 -6.19 12.77 10.91
CA GLU A 44 -6.80 13.24 12.15
C GLU A 44 -5.83 14.05 13.03
N ILE A 45 -4.58 13.60 13.16
CA ILE A 45 -3.56 14.24 14.01
C ILE A 45 -2.98 15.48 13.35
N TRP A 46 -2.65 15.41 12.06
CA TRP A 46 -1.89 16.44 11.35
C TRP A 46 -2.74 17.32 10.44
N GLY A 47 -4.04 17.04 10.33
CA GLY A 47 -5.08 17.92 9.78
C GLY A 47 -4.64 18.76 8.60
N LYS A 48 -4.70 18.20 7.39
CA LYS A 48 -4.69 19.00 6.17
C LYS A 48 -6.10 19.36 5.72
#